data_AF-A0A401K5P9-F1
#
_entry.id   AF-A0A401K5P9-F1
#
_cell.length_a   1.000
_cell.length_b   1.000
_cell.length_c   1.000
_cell.angle_alpha   90.00
_cell.angle_beta   90.00
_cell.angle_gamma   90.00
#
_symmetry.space_group_name_H-M   'P 1'
#
loop_
_entity.id
_entity.type
_entity.pdbx_description
1 polymer ?
#
loop_
_entity_poly.entity_id
_entity_poly.type
_entity_poly.pdbx_seq_one_letter_code
_entity_poly.pdbx_strand_id
1 'polypeptide(L)'
;MRHPEQQAPASYSPLSAVPPAPPATPETARLVAETIPFNLERGGLNIEATYSARNGIVTVKYRGKTLSTYSPQGDMADYKAVARQLLTVMLTI
;
A
#
# COMPACT_ATOMS: atom_id res chain seq x y z
N MET A 1 44.92 1.90 58.96
CA MET A 1 44.45 3.30 58.82
C MET A 1 43.40 3.27 57.71
N ARG A 2 42.10 3.41 57.98
CA ARG A 2 41.31 4.66 58.10
C ARG A 2 41.65 5.67 57.00
N HIS A 3 40.77 6.22 56.17
CA HIS A 3 39.31 6.16 55.94
C HIS A 3 39.10 6.84 54.53
N PRO A 4 37.87 7.18 54.06
CA PRO A 4 37.38 7.02 52.69
C PRO A 4 37.37 8.32 51.87
N GLU A 5 36.94 8.26 50.60
CA GLU A 5 36.13 9.33 49.99
C GLU A 5 35.00 8.73 49.13
N GLN A 6 33.78 8.77 49.69
CA GLN A 6 32.55 8.78 48.93
C GLN A 6 32.34 10.22 48.44
N GLN A 7 32.06 10.43 47.15
CA GLN A 7 30.99 11.35 46.74
C GLN A 7 30.54 11.09 45.30
N ALA A 8 29.26 10.71 45.18
CA ALA A 8 28.46 10.64 43.95
C ALA A 8 28.08 12.08 43.48
N PRO A 9 27.14 12.28 42.53
CA PRO A 9 26.66 11.52 41.38
C PRO A 9 26.69 12.38 40.09
N ALA A 10 26.65 11.79 38.89
CA ALA A 10 26.13 12.50 37.71
C ALA A 10 25.53 11.52 36.70
N SER A 11 24.29 11.82 36.34
CA SER A 11 23.39 11.07 35.50
C SER A 11 23.60 11.38 34.01
N TYR A 12 23.05 10.50 33.15
CA TYR A 12 22.85 10.63 31.69
C TYR A 12 24.08 10.34 30.80
N SER A 13 24.09 9.40 29.85
CA SER A 13 23.00 8.72 29.11
C SER A 13 23.46 7.31 28.68
N PRO A 14 22.62 6.27 28.68
CA PRO A 14 22.94 5.12 27.85
C PRO A 14 22.74 5.56 26.40
N LEU A 15 23.84 5.75 25.67
CA LEU A 15 23.84 5.66 24.21
C LEU A 15 23.30 4.26 23.89
N SER A 16 21.98 4.18 23.71
CA SER A 16 21.33 3.03 23.11
C SER A 16 21.90 2.96 21.70
N ALA A 17 22.92 2.13 21.52
CA ALA A 17 23.35 1.67 20.23
C ALA A 17 22.19 0.85 19.65
N VAL A 18 21.21 1.54 19.07
CA VAL A 18 20.27 0.94 18.13
C VAL A 18 21.17 0.40 17.01
N PRO A 19 21.25 -0.92 16.79
CA PRO A 19 21.95 -1.42 15.62
C PRO A 19 21.31 -0.74 14.40
N PRO A 20 22.10 -0.21 13.44
CA PRO A 20 21.51 0.29 12.21
C PRO A 20 20.65 -0.82 11.65
N ALA A 21 19.36 -0.52 11.44
CA ALA A 21 18.46 -1.43 10.76
C ALA A 21 19.19 -1.95 9.50
N PRO A 22 19.19 -3.26 9.24
CA PRO A 22 19.83 -3.77 8.04
C PRO A 22 19.30 -2.97 6.85
N PRO A 23 20.16 -2.61 5.88
CA PRO A 23 19.70 -1.92 4.68
C PRO A 23 18.56 -2.77 4.12
N ALA A 24 17.39 -2.15 3.98
CA ALA A 24 16.25 -2.80 3.36
C ALA A 24 16.75 -3.35 2.03
N THR A 25 16.91 -4.67 1.96
CA THR A 25 17.33 -5.33 0.73
C THR A 25 16.28 -4.98 -0.32
N PRO A 26 16.67 -4.39 -1.47
CA PRO A 26 15.72 -4.09 -2.55
C PRO A 26 15.15 -5.38 -3.19
N GLU A 27 15.52 -6.56 -2.68
CA GLU A 27 14.95 -7.86 -3.04
C GLU A 27 13.54 -8.11 -2.47
N THR A 28 13.01 -7.16 -1.69
CA THR A 28 11.56 -6.99 -1.54
C THR A 28 11.12 -5.65 -2.14
N ALA A 29 11.52 -5.39 -3.39
CA ALA A 29 10.68 -4.63 -4.28
C ALA A 29 9.38 -5.42 -4.46
N ARG A 30 8.46 -5.30 -3.49
CA ARG A 30 7.06 -5.66 -3.67
C ARG A 30 6.69 -5.05 -5.01
N LEU A 31 6.42 -5.87 -6.02
CA LEU A 31 5.87 -5.43 -7.29
C LEU A 31 4.54 -4.75 -6.97
N VAL A 32 4.60 -3.44 -6.70
CA VAL A 32 3.43 -2.60 -6.47
C VAL A 32 2.80 -2.46 -7.84
N ALA A 33 1.68 -3.14 -8.04
CA ALA A 33 0.88 -2.95 -9.23
C ALA A 33 0.50 -1.46 -9.29
N GLU A 34 0.74 -0.83 -10.44
CA GLU A 34 0.37 0.56 -10.64
C GLU A 34 -1.11 0.75 -10.31
N THR A 35 -1.39 1.73 -9.46
CA THR A 35 -2.76 2.06 -9.06
C THR A 35 -3.20 3.28 -9.84
N ILE A 36 -4.17 3.07 -10.72
CA ILE A 36 -4.61 4.05 -11.71
C ILE A 36 -5.99 4.56 -11.31
N PRO A 37 -6.18 5.87 -11.10
CA PRO A 37 -7.49 6.45 -10.84
C PRO A 37 -8.35 6.45 -12.11
N PHE A 38 -9.66 6.27 -11.94
CA PHE A 38 -10.63 6.40 -13.03
C PHE A 38 -11.99 6.84 -12.50
N ASN A 39 -12.79 7.39 -13.42
CA ASN A 39 -14.15 7.83 -13.15
C ASN A 39 -15.15 6.96 -13.91
N LEU A 40 -16.30 6.71 -13.29
CA LEU A 40 -17.47 6.09 -13.90
C LEU A 40 -18.68 7.01 -13.71
N GLU A 41 -19.29 7.42 -14.82
CA GLU A 41 -20.55 8.17 -14.77
C GLU A 41 -21.73 7.20 -14.69
N ARG A 42 -22.59 7.36 -13.68
CA ARG A 42 -23.78 6.53 -13.50
C ARG A 42 -24.90 7.35 -12.86
N GLY A 43 -26.05 7.46 -13.55
CA GLY A 43 -27.23 8.16 -13.03
C GLY A 43 -26.98 9.65 -12.72
N GLY A 44 -26.12 10.32 -13.48
CA GLY A 44 -25.74 11.72 -13.25
C GLY A 44 -24.69 11.94 -12.15
N LEU A 45 -24.18 10.88 -11.52
CA LEU A 45 -23.10 10.95 -10.54
C LEU A 45 -21.78 10.51 -11.17
N ASN A 46 -20.71 11.26 -10.88
CA ASN A 46 -19.34 10.84 -11.18
C ASN A 46 -18.79 10.04 -10.00
N ILE A 47 -18.42 8.79 -10.26
CA ILE A 47 -17.93 7.85 -9.25
C ILE A 47 -16.43 7.68 -9.44
N GLU A 48 -15.65 8.08 -8.44
CA GLU A 48 -14.19 7.96 -8.43
C GLU A 48 -13.76 6.63 -7.81
N ALA A 49 -12.92 5.89 -8.52
CA ALA A 49 -12.36 4.63 -8.06
C ALA A 49 -10.91 4.48 -8.53
N THR A 50 -10.21 3.48 -7.99
CA THR A 50 -8.89 3.10 -8.51
C THR A 50 -8.92 1.66 -8.97
N TYR A 51 -8.09 1.35 -9.96
CA TYR A 51 -7.82 -0.02 -10.32
C TYR A 51 -6.32 -0.29 -10.40
N SER A 52 -5.94 -1.54 -10.25
CA SER A 52 -4.60 -2.02 -10.53
C SER A 52 -4.69 -3.32 -11.32
N ALA A 53 -3.71 -3.57 -12.19
CA ALA A 53 -3.63 -4.78 -12.98
C ALA A 53 -2.28 -5.48 -12.73
N ARG A 54 -2.32 -6.76 -12.38
CA ARG A 54 -1.10 -7.56 -12.17
C ARG A 54 -1.34 -9.02 -12.57
N ASN A 55 -0.50 -9.56 -13.44
CA ASN A 55 -0.56 -10.96 -13.87
C ASN A 55 -1.96 -11.35 -14.39
N GLY A 56 -2.58 -10.47 -15.18
CA GLY A 56 -3.96 -10.63 -15.66
C GLY A 56 -5.04 -10.47 -14.58
N ILE A 57 -4.72 -10.10 -13.34
CA ILE A 57 -5.72 -9.81 -12.30
C ILE A 57 -5.98 -8.31 -12.28
N VAL A 58 -7.21 -7.90 -12.58
CA VAL A 58 -7.68 -6.52 -12.43
C VAL A 58 -8.38 -6.41 -11.08
N THR A 59 -7.90 -5.50 -10.25
CA THR A 59 -8.46 -5.23 -8.92
C THR A 59 -8.99 -3.81 -8.88
N VAL A 60 -10.26 -3.64 -8.54
CA VAL A 60 -10.91 -2.33 -8.36
C VAL A 60 -11.10 -2.06 -6.88
N LYS A 61 -10.80 -0.83 -6.45
CA LYS A 61 -11.07 -0.33 -5.11
C LYS A 61 -12.02 0.85 -5.16
N TYR A 62 -13.08 0.78 -4.36
CA TYR A 62 -14.07 1.84 -4.22
C TYR A 62 -14.60 1.90 -2.78
N ARG A 63 -14.54 3.08 -2.15
CA ARG A 63 -15.01 3.33 -0.76
C ARG A 63 -14.56 2.27 0.27
N GLY A 64 -13.29 1.85 0.18
CA GLY A 64 -12.71 0.85 1.09
C GLY A 64 -13.06 -0.61 0.75
N LYS A 65 -13.93 -0.85 -0.23
CA LYS A 65 -14.22 -2.19 -0.77
C LYS A 65 -13.29 -2.51 -1.94
N THR A 66 -13.06 -3.79 -2.16
CA THR A 66 -12.21 -4.30 -3.23
C THR A 66 -12.90 -5.45 -3.94
N LEU A 67 -12.81 -5.48 -5.28
CA LEU A 67 -13.30 -6.57 -6.11
C LEU A 67 -12.25 -6.85 -7.18
N SER A 68 -11.97 -8.12 -7.44
CA SER A 68 -10.95 -8.54 -8.39
C SER A 68 -11.53 -9.50 -9.42
N THR A 69 -11.03 -9.43 -10.65
CA THR A 69 -11.37 -10.37 -11.72
C THR A 69 -10.13 -10.73 -12.54
N TYR A 70 -10.16 -11.89 -13.18
CA TYR A 70 -9.11 -12.33 -14.09
C TYR A 70 -9.44 -11.91 -15.52
N SER A 71 -8.54 -11.17 -16.15
CA SER A 71 -8.54 -10.77 -17.55
C SER A 71 -7.17 -11.07 -18.16
N PRO A 72 -6.97 -12.28 -18.73
CA PRO A 72 -5.67 -12.72 -19.25
C PRO A 72 -5.20 -11.99 -20.53
N GLN A 73 -6.08 -11.22 -21.16
CA GLN A 73 -5.89 -10.69 -22.53
C GLN A 73 -5.65 -9.18 -22.61
N GLY A 74 -5.46 -8.48 -21.50
CA GLY A 74 -5.53 -7.02 -21.51
C GLY A 74 -4.22 -6.29 -21.83
N ASP A 75 -4.20 -5.58 -22.96
CA ASP A 75 -3.46 -4.32 -23.07
C ASP A 75 -3.96 -3.33 -21.99
N MET A 76 -3.18 -2.29 -21.64
CA MET A 76 -3.57 -1.35 -20.57
C MET A 76 -4.95 -0.69 -20.81
N ALA A 77 -5.35 -0.51 -22.08
CA ALA A 77 -6.68 0.01 -22.45
C ALA A 77 -7.82 -0.94 -22.04
N ASP A 78 -7.64 -2.25 -22.17
CA ASP A 78 -8.60 -3.28 -21.79
C ASP A 78 -8.80 -3.35 -20.27
N TYR A 79 -7.73 -3.16 -19.48
CA TYR A 79 -7.83 -3.19 -18.02
C TYR A 79 -8.72 -2.07 -17.46
N LYS A 80 -8.70 -0.88 -18.07
CA LYS A 80 -9.62 0.20 -17.66
C LYS A 80 -11.07 -0.15 -17.98
N ALA A 81 -11.35 -0.78 -19.12
CA ALA A 81 -12.71 -1.20 -19.48
C ALA A 81 -13.22 -2.29 -18.52
N VAL A 82 -12.38 -3.29 -18.22
CA VAL A 82 -12.67 -4.34 -17.22
C VAL A 82 -12.90 -3.72 -15.84
N ALA A 83 -12.08 -2.76 -15.43
CA ALA A 83 -12.25 -2.06 -14.15
C ALA A 83 -13.60 -1.31 -14.07
N ARG A 84 -14.06 -0.69 -15.16
CA ARG A 84 -15.38 -0.03 -15.21
C ARG A 84 -16.53 -1.03 -15.09
N GLN A 85 -16.43 -2.17 -15.76
CA GLN A 85 -17.42 -3.24 -15.64
C GLN A 85 -17.43 -3.82 -14.21
N LEU A 86 -16.25 -4.06 -13.65
CA LEU A 86 -16.11 -4.59 -12.29
C LEU A 86 -16.65 -3.62 -11.23
N LEU A 87 -16.42 -2.31 -11.39
CA LEU A 87 -17.03 -1.28 -10.55
C LEU A 87 -18.57 -1.28 -10.69
N THR A 88 -19.09 -1.47 -11.91
CA THR A 88 -20.54 -1.55 -12.14
C THR A 88 -21.17 -2.69 -11.34
N VAL A 89 -20.52 -3.85 -11.31
CA VAL A 89 -20.93 -5.01 -10.50
C VAL A 89 -20.81 -4.71 -9.01
N MET A 90 -19.70 -4.10 -8.57
CA MET A 90 -19.50 -3.73 -7.16
C MET A 90 -20.59 -2.77 -6.64
N LEU A 91 -21.14 -1.91 -7.51
CA LEU A 91 -22.20 -0.98 -7.14
C LEU A 91 -23.61 -1.62 -7.09
N THR A 92 -23.74 -2.88 -7.52
CA THR A 92 -25.01 -3.63 -7.49
C THR A 92 -25.15 -4.61 -6.33
N ILE A 93 -24.11 -4.73 -5.50
CA ILE A 93 -24.04 -5.61 -4.32
C ILE A 93 -24.07 -4.80 -3.02
#